data_AF-X0VL37-F1
#
_entry.id   AF-X0VL37-F1
#
_cell.length_a   1.000
_cell.length_b   1.000
_cell.length_c   1.000
_cell.angle_alpha   90.00
_cell.angle_beta   90.00
_cell.angle_gamma   90.00
#
_symmetry.space_group_name_H-M   'P 1'
#
loop_
_entity.id
_entity.type
_entity.pdbx_description
1 polymer ?
#
loop_
_entity_poly.entity_id
_entity_poly.type
_entity_poly.pdbx_seq_one_letter_code
_entity_poly.pdbx_strand_id
1 'polypeptide(L)'
;MFTNGWKGTIDDMGGAEKGMKYILPEMIASDVIVFHRADTPQHHKIGQMLKNMGKKVVFDNDDTYKLDEKHPFHMLDERGFQENKRRKNNLIDNFILNSDLVTCTTEALAKE
;
A
#
# COMPACT_ATOMS: atom_id res chain seq x y z
N MET A 1 19.09 24.48 1.72
CA MET A 1 19.72 23.35 1.01
C MET A 1 19.38 22.09 1.76
N PHE A 2 18.67 21.16 1.12
CA PHE A 2 18.39 19.84 1.71
C PHE A 2 19.69 19.02 1.68
N THR A 3 20.15 18.57 2.84
CA THR A 3 21.53 18.07 3.05
C THR A 3 21.82 16.67 2.49
N ASN A 4 20.84 15.93 1.98
CA ASN A 4 21.03 14.53 1.59
C ASN A 4 20.52 14.19 0.18
N GLY A 5 20.30 15.19 -0.69
CA GLY A 5 19.79 14.96 -2.05
C GLY A 5 18.34 14.46 -2.15
N TRP A 6 17.65 14.30 -1.02
CA TRP A 6 16.24 13.93 -0.94
C TRP A 6 15.36 15.07 -1.46
N LYS A 7 14.67 14.85 -2.59
CA LYS A 7 13.56 15.69 -3.07
C LYS A 7 12.25 15.12 -2.52
N GLY A 8 11.98 15.40 -1.26
CA GLY A 8 10.69 15.08 -0.63
C GLY A 8 9.56 15.87 -1.29
N THR A 9 8.39 15.24 -1.38
CA THR A 9 7.24 15.70 -2.15
C THR A 9 6.16 16.42 -1.35
N ILE A 10 6.43 16.68 -0.08
CA ILE A 10 5.55 17.34 0.86
C ILE A 10 6.31 18.58 1.37
N ASP A 11 5.79 19.78 1.10
CA ASP A 11 6.42 21.04 1.53
C ASP A 11 6.26 21.29 3.04
N ASP A 12 5.16 20.82 3.67
CA ASP A 12 4.99 20.77 5.14
C ASP A 12 3.83 19.83 5.58
N MET A 13 3.62 19.65 6.89
CA MET A 13 2.56 18.79 7.47
C MET A 13 1.11 19.27 7.22
N GLY A 14 0.90 20.44 6.62
CA GLY A 14 -0.38 21.00 6.19
C GLY A 14 -0.48 21.26 4.68
N GLY A 15 0.51 20.81 3.90
CA GLY A 15 0.59 21.00 2.46
C GLY A 15 -0.48 20.20 1.70
N ALA A 16 -0.89 20.74 0.54
CA ALA A 16 -1.80 20.02 -0.34
C ALA A 16 -1.16 18.75 -0.89
N GLU A 17 -1.96 17.70 -1.08
CA GLU A 17 -1.50 16.47 -1.74
C GLU A 17 -0.86 16.78 -3.10
N LYS A 18 0.26 16.11 -3.36
CA LYS A 18 0.97 16.28 -4.62
C LYS A 18 0.13 15.75 -5.78
N GLY A 19 -0.19 16.62 -6.74
CA GLY A 19 -0.97 16.21 -7.91
C GLY A 19 -0.26 15.15 -8.76
N MET A 20 -1.05 14.26 -9.38
CA MET A 20 -0.56 13.14 -10.19
C MET A 20 0.43 13.52 -11.30
N LYS A 21 0.29 14.74 -11.87
CA LYS A 21 1.22 15.29 -12.87
C LYS A 21 2.68 15.25 -12.41
N TYR A 22 2.91 15.39 -11.11
CA TYR A 22 4.25 15.44 -10.55
C TYR A 22 4.70 14.11 -9.93
N ILE A 23 3.76 13.26 -9.51
CA ILE A 23 4.05 11.92 -8.97
C ILE A 23 4.49 10.97 -10.11
N LEU A 24 3.82 11.03 -11.26
CA LEU A 24 4.06 10.08 -12.35
C LEU A 24 5.52 10.09 -12.88
N PRO A 25 6.15 11.25 -13.15
CA PRO A 25 7.56 11.28 -13.56
C PRO A 25 8.52 10.70 -12.51
N GLU A 26 8.22 10.90 -11.23
CA GLU A 26 9.04 10.37 -10.14
C GLU A 26 8.90 8.85 -10.04
N MET A 27 7.68 8.32 -10.11
CA MET A 27 7.46 6.87 -10.17
C MET A 27 8.18 6.22 -11.35
N ILE A 28 8.20 6.89 -12.51
CA ILE A 28 8.93 6.41 -13.70
C ILE A 28 10.45 6.47 -13.49
N ALA A 29 10.95 7.49 -12.80
CA ALA A 29 12.38 7.65 -12.55
C ALA A 29 12.90 6.73 -11.42
N SER A 30 12.05 6.35 -10.46
CA SER A 30 12.43 5.49 -9.33
C SER A 30 12.67 4.04 -9.73
N ASP A 31 13.62 3.36 -9.10
CA ASP A 31 13.85 1.92 -9.27
C ASP A 31 12.95 1.07 -8.37
N VAL A 32 12.66 1.60 -7.17
CA VAL A 32 11.86 0.96 -6.13
C VAL A 32 10.67 1.85 -5.79
N ILE A 33 9.50 1.24 -5.66
CA ILE A 33 8.26 1.94 -5.30
C ILE A 33 7.64 1.20 -4.11
N VAL A 34 7.43 1.94 -3.03
CA VAL A 34 6.85 1.42 -1.77
C VAL A 34 5.38 1.81 -1.70
N PHE A 35 4.51 0.84 -1.46
CA PHE A 35 3.09 1.07 -1.22
C PHE A 35 2.76 0.88 0.26
N HIS A 36 2.25 1.95 0.87
CA HIS A 36 1.58 1.89 2.17
C HIS A 36 0.08 1.66 1.94
N ARG A 37 -0.54 0.76 2.71
CA ARG A 37 -2.00 0.49 2.64
C ARG A 37 -2.50 0.10 1.24
N ALA A 38 -1.83 -0.89 0.63
CA ALA A 38 -2.18 -1.37 -0.71
C ALA A 38 -3.46 -2.25 -0.74
N ASP A 39 -4.60 -1.75 -0.27
CA ASP A 39 -5.83 -2.54 -0.06
C ASP A 39 -6.97 -2.18 -1.04
N THR A 40 -6.67 -1.48 -2.12
CA THR A 40 -7.65 -1.07 -3.15
C THR A 40 -7.34 -1.65 -4.53
N PRO A 41 -8.34 -1.94 -5.38
CA PRO A 41 -8.10 -2.42 -6.75
C PRO A 41 -7.19 -1.52 -7.59
N GLN A 42 -7.23 -0.21 -7.33
CA GLN A 42 -6.39 0.78 -8.01
C GLN A 42 -4.91 0.60 -7.64
N HIS A 43 -4.60 0.37 -6.36
CA HIS A 43 -3.22 0.08 -5.92
C HIS A 43 -2.67 -1.16 -6.63
N HIS A 44 -3.46 -2.23 -6.72
CA HIS A 44 -3.07 -3.45 -7.45
C HIS A 44 -2.77 -3.18 -8.92
N LYS A 45 -3.68 -2.48 -9.61
CA LYS A 45 -3.51 -2.17 -11.03
C LYS A 45 -2.23 -1.37 -11.27
N ILE A 46 -1.98 -0.37 -10.43
CA ILE A 46 -0.78 0.47 -10.53
C ILE A 46 0.47 -0.36 -10.22
N GLY A 47 0.46 -1.17 -9.15
CA GLY A 47 1.57 -2.05 -8.78
C GLY A 47 1.95 -3.02 -9.91
N GLN A 48 0.96 -3.67 -10.54
CA GLN A 48 1.18 -4.55 -11.68
C GLN A 48 1.75 -3.80 -12.90
N MET A 49 1.22 -2.61 -13.21
CA MET A 49 1.74 -1.78 -14.30
C MET A 49 3.22 -1.42 -14.07
N LEU A 50 3.58 -1.01 -12.86
CA LEU A 50 4.96 -0.64 -12.52
C LEU A 50 5.90 -1.84 -12.55
N LYS A 51 5.44 -2.99 -12.07
CA LYS A 51 6.20 -4.24 -12.15
C LYS A 51 6.45 -4.65 -13.60
N ASN A 52 5.46 -4.52 -14.48
CA ASN A 52 5.61 -4.75 -15.92
C ASN A 52 6.57 -3.75 -16.59
N MET A 53 6.76 -2.55 -16.01
CA MET A 53 7.76 -1.57 -16.41
C MET A 53 9.16 -1.87 -15.83
N GLY A 54 9.34 -3.00 -15.15
CA GLY A 54 10.62 -3.42 -14.56
C GLY A 54 10.94 -2.80 -13.20
N LYS A 55 9.97 -2.11 -12.56
CA LYS A 55 10.16 -1.53 -11.22
C LYS A 55 10.07 -2.60 -10.15
N LYS A 56 10.81 -2.40 -9.04
CA LYS A 56 10.65 -3.20 -7.82
C LYS A 56 9.50 -2.64 -7.00
N VAL A 57 8.53 -3.50 -6.68
CA VAL A 57 7.36 -3.13 -5.88
C VAL A 57 7.56 -3.67 -4.46
N VAL A 58 7.55 -2.78 -3.48
CA VAL A 58 7.62 -3.13 -2.06
C VAL A 58 6.28 -2.83 -1.42
N PHE A 59 5.77 -3.79 -0.65
CA PHE A 59 4.59 -3.59 0.17
C PHE A 59 4.99 -3.33 1.61
N ASP A 60 4.57 -2.21 2.16
CA ASP A 60 4.75 -1.88 3.57
C ASP A 60 3.49 -2.25 4.37
N ASN A 61 3.61 -3.26 5.23
CA ASN A 61 2.49 -3.86 5.94
C ASN A 61 2.18 -3.20 7.29
N ASP A 62 2.98 -2.22 7.76
CA ASP A 62 2.79 -1.62 9.09
C ASP A 62 1.42 -0.99 9.30
N ASP A 63 0.89 -0.41 8.24
CA ASP A 63 -0.32 0.40 8.26
C ASP A 63 -1.54 -0.33 7.66
N THR A 64 -1.37 -1.61 7.32
CA THR A 64 -2.38 -2.44 6.67
C THR A 64 -2.90 -3.48 7.65
N TYR A 65 -4.21 -3.71 7.68
CA TYR A 65 -4.81 -4.74 8.53
C TYR A 65 -5.81 -5.58 7.75
N LYS A 66 -5.77 -6.89 8.00
CA LYS A 66 -6.81 -7.82 7.56
C LYS A 66 -8.05 -7.65 8.45
N LEU A 67 -9.23 -7.82 7.86
CA LEU A 67 -10.49 -7.83 8.61
C LEU A 67 -10.66 -9.19 9.30
N ASP A 68 -11.01 -9.17 10.58
CA ASP A 68 -11.31 -10.34 11.40
C ASP A 68 -12.54 -10.08 12.31
N GLU A 69 -12.98 -11.11 13.03
CA GLU A 69 -14.18 -11.04 13.89
C GLU A 69 -14.04 -10.07 15.07
N LYS A 70 -12.81 -9.62 15.38
CA LYS A 70 -12.55 -8.60 16.41
C LYS A 70 -12.84 -7.19 15.90
N HIS A 71 -13.12 -7.02 14.60
CA HIS A 71 -13.47 -5.73 14.03
C HIS A 71 -14.78 -5.20 14.64
N PRO A 72 -14.84 -3.93 15.11
CA PRO A 72 -15.98 -3.40 15.88
C PRO A 72 -17.33 -3.50 15.18
N PHE A 73 -17.34 -3.55 13.85
CA PHE A 73 -18.55 -3.59 13.04
C PHE A 73 -18.97 -5.01 12.62
N HIS A 74 -18.27 -6.07 13.04
CA HIS A 74 -18.61 -7.45 12.69
C HIS A 74 -20.06 -7.81 13.05
N MET A 75 -20.54 -7.39 14.23
CA MET A 75 -21.89 -7.72 14.72
C MET A 75 -23.03 -6.84 14.16
N LEU A 76 -22.71 -5.80 13.38
CA LEU A 76 -23.75 -4.90 12.84
C LEU A 76 -24.39 -5.44 11.55
N ASP A 77 -23.58 -6.10 10.72
CA ASP A 77 -24.01 -6.74 9.48
C ASP A 77 -23.06 -7.90 9.20
N GLU A 78 -23.39 -9.08 9.73
CA GLU A 78 -22.52 -10.24 9.63
C GLU A 78 -22.29 -10.65 8.16
N ARG A 79 -23.33 -10.59 7.32
CA ARG A 79 -23.22 -10.98 5.92
C ARG A 79 -22.36 -9.99 5.13
N GLY A 80 -22.64 -8.69 5.24
CA GLY A 80 -21.83 -7.66 4.60
C GLY A 80 -20.40 -7.65 5.11
N PHE A 81 -20.21 -7.94 6.40
CA PHE A 81 -18.89 -8.11 6.99
C PHE A 81 -18.12 -9.27 6.36
N GLN A 82 -18.71 -10.46 6.20
CA GLN A 82 -18.03 -11.59 5.57
C GLN A 82 -17.66 -11.32 4.11
N GLU A 83 -18.55 -10.68 3.35
CA GLU A 83 -18.29 -10.29 1.96
C GLU A 83 -17.13 -9.28 1.87
N ASN A 84 -17.14 -8.26 2.73
CA ASN A 84 -16.09 -7.24 2.76
C ASN A 84 -14.75 -7.79 3.28
N LYS A 85 -14.78 -8.65 4.31
CA LYS A 85 -13.62 -9.38 4.84
C LYS A 85 -12.93 -10.17 3.75
N ARG A 86 -13.69 -11.00 3.02
CA ARG A 86 -13.15 -11.76 1.89
C ARG A 86 -12.54 -10.85 0.85
N ARG A 87 -13.24 -9.78 0.45
CA ARG A 87 -12.76 -8.86 -0.59
C ARG A 87 -11.47 -8.15 -0.18
N LYS A 88 -11.43 -7.54 1.01
CA LYS A 88 -10.28 -6.78 1.49
C LYS A 88 -9.07 -7.68 1.75
N ASN A 89 -9.26 -8.81 2.44
CA ASN A 89 -8.16 -9.72 2.72
C ASN A 89 -7.57 -10.31 1.43
N ASN A 90 -8.42 -10.69 0.47
CA ASN A 90 -7.94 -11.16 -0.84
C ASN A 90 -7.15 -10.09 -1.60
N LEU A 91 -7.50 -8.80 -1.48
CA LEU A 91 -6.68 -7.73 -2.07
C LEU A 91 -5.31 -7.70 -1.39
N ILE A 92 -5.26 -7.61 -0.06
CA ILE A 92 -3.99 -7.57 0.69
C ILE A 92 -3.11 -8.79 0.36
N ASP A 93 -3.66 -10.01 0.40
CA ASP A 93 -2.93 -11.25 0.09
C ASP A 93 -2.40 -11.26 -1.34
N ASN A 94 -3.21 -10.81 -2.31
CA ASN A 94 -2.75 -10.70 -3.69
C ASN A 94 -1.65 -9.64 -3.82
N PHE A 95 -1.67 -8.56 -3.04
CA PHE A 95 -0.64 -7.52 -3.14
C PHE A 95 0.68 -8.02 -2.56
N ILE A 96 0.62 -8.72 -1.43
CA ILE A 96 1.75 -9.45 -0.83
C ILE A 96 2.38 -10.38 -1.86
N LEU A 97 1.59 -11.26 -2.49
CA LEU A 97 2.08 -12.26 -3.45
C LEU A 97 2.70 -11.63 -4.72
N ASN A 98 2.24 -10.45 -5.11
CA ASN A 98 2.74 -9.76 -6.29
C ASN A 98 3.89 -8.79 -5.99
N SER A 99 4.24 -8.56 -4.72
CA SER A 99 5.34 -7.68 -4.33
C SER A 99 6.69 -8.39 -4.45
N ASP A 100 7.75 -7.62 -4.70
CA ASP A 100 9.13 -8.12 -4.70
C ASP A 100 9.68 -8.27 -3.26
N LEU A 101 9.14 -7.48 -2.33
CA LEU A 101 9.46 -7.51 -0.92
C LEU A 101 8.25 -7.04 -0.11
N VAL A 102 8.09 -7.60 1.09
CA VAL A 102 7.16 -7.11 2.11
C VAL A 102 7.97 -6.63 3.31
N THR A 103 7.70 -5.42 3.78
CA THR A 103 8.32 -4.85 4.98
C THR A 103 7.30 -4.72 6.10
N CYS A 104 7.76 -4.88 7.33
CA CYS A 104 7.00 -4.61 8.54
C CYS A 104 7.97 -4.36 9.71
N THR A 105 7.47 -3.69 10.74
CA THR A 105 8.23 -3.27 11.93
C THR A 105 8.33 -4.36 12.99
N THR A 106 7.47 -5.37 12.98
CA THR A 106 7.41 -6.38 14.05
C THR A 106 7.30 -7.81 13.53
N GLU A 107 7.81 -8.77 14.32
CA GLU A 107 7.65 -10.20 14.02
C GLU A 107 6.19 -10.66 14.05
N ALA A 108 5.32 -9.96 14.78
CA ALA A 108 3.89 -10.26 14.79
C ALA A 108 3.29 -9.98 13.40
N LEU A 109 3.56 -8.80 12.84
CA LEU A 109 3.13 -8.42 11.48
C LEU A 109 3.78 -9.31 10.41
N ALA A 110 5.01 -9.79 10.62
CA ALA A 110 5.68 -10.70 9.70
C ALA A 110 5.02 -12.10 9.61
N LYS A 111 4.18 -12.46 10.60
CA LYS A 111 3.47 -13.75 10.68
C LYS A 111 2.02 -13.67 10.20
N GLU A 112 1.53 -12.49 9.82
CA GLU A 112 0.18 -12.26 9.26
C GLU A 112 0.06 -12.65 7.77
#